data_AF-A0A290ZVC1-F1
#
_entry.id   AF-A0A290ZVC1-F1
#
_cell.length_a   1.000
_cell.length_b   1.000
_cell.length_c   1.000
_cell.angle_alpha   90.00
_cell.angle_beta   90.00
_cell.angle_gamma   90.00
#
_symmetry.space_group_name_H-M   'P 1'
#
loop_
_entity.id
_entity.type
_entity.pdbx_description
1 polymer ?
#
loop_
_entity_poly.entity_id
_entity_poly.type
_entity_poly.pdbx_seq_one_letter_code
_entity_poly.pdbx_strand_id
1 'polypeptide(L)'
;MRPIRCLPFLVLSFVLAGCGERVDREPEVAIPTSPPPVAKLRVALVMKTLTNPFFIEMEKGARKAEIELGIELIVKTAAQETSFEQQVVIVEDLVHNKRVDALVIAPASAYRAPRITRGFQ
;
A
#
# COMPACT_ATOMS: atom_id res chain seq x y z
N MET A 1 -67.78 -5.77 36.30
CA MET A 1 -66.56 -6.58 36.05
C MET A 1 -65.42 -5.85 36.75
N ARG A 2 -65.27 -6.09 38.06
CA ARG A 2 -64.26 -6.95 38.71
C ARG A 2 -62.79 -6.55 38.43
N PRO A 3 -61.95 -6.60 39.47
CA PRO A 3 -61.16 -5.44 39.88
C PRO A 3 -59.71 -5.85 40.21
N ILE A 4 -58.97 -4.99 40.91
CA ILE A 4 -57.88 -5.36 41.84
C ILE A 4 -56.69 -6.15 41.25
N ARG A 5 -55.57 -5.44 41.15
CA ARG A 5 -54.23 -5.81 41.66
C ARG A 5 -53.35 -4.58 41.39
N CYS A 6 -53.23 -3.63 42.31
CA CYS A 6 -52.71 -3.78 43.67
C CYS A 6 -51.44 -4.60 43.69
N LEU A 7 -50.41 -3.94 44.23
CA LEU A 7 -49.27 -4.51 44.94
C LEU A 7 -47.96 -4.55 44.14
N PRO A 8 -46.86 -4.04 44.70
CA PRO A 8 -46.71 -2.83 45.53
C PRO A 8 -45.39 -2.09 45.18
N PHE A 9 -45.21 -0.81 45.51
CA PHE A 9 -44.46 -0.43 46.72
C PHE A 9 -43.14 -1.21 46.92
N LEU A 10 -42.07 -0.78 46.25
CA LEU A 10 -40.71 -0.96 46.74
C LEU A 10 -39.98 0.38 46.53
N VAL A 11 -40.22 1.31 47.45
CA VAL A 11 -39.27 1.60 48.55
C VAL A 11 -38.14 2.43 47.95
N LEU A 12 -38.23 3.75 48.05
CA LEU A 12 -37.88 4.52 49.24
C LEU A 12 -36.54 5.20 48.94
N SER A 13 -36.61 6.51 48.85
CA SER A 13 -35.49 7.41 49.02
C SER A 13 -34.62 6.94 50.19
N PHE A 14 -33.45 6.36 49.92
CA PHE A 14 -32.39 6.16 50.90
C PHE A 14 -31.08 6.65 50.26
N VAL A 15 -30.75 7.90 50.56
CA VAL A 15 -29.62 8.27 51.44
C VAL A 15 -28.31 8.44 50.67
N LEU A 16 -27.88 9.69 50.62
CA LEU A 16 -26.49 10.10 50.47
C LEU A 16 -25.61 9.34 51.48
N ALA A 17 -24.62 8.58 51.00
CA ALA A 17 -23.29 8.44 51.61
C ALA A 17 -22.45 7.47 50.77
N GLY A 18 -21.70 7.99 49.81
CA GLY A 18 -20.79 7.20 49.00
C GLY A 18 -19.73 8.07 48.33
N CYS A 19 -18.98 8.84 49.11
CA CYS A 19 -17.69 9.37 48.65
C CYS A 19 -16.73 8.20 48.45
N GLY A 20 -16.68 7.67 47.23
CA GLY A 20 -15.60 6.82 46.77
C GLY A 20 -14.71 7.65 45.87
N GLU A 21 -13.50 7.94 46.34
CA GLU A 21 -12.44 8.59 45.58
C GLU A 21 -12.09 7.73 44.36
N ARG A 22 -12.67 8.06 43.22
CA ARG A 22 -12.18 7.56 41.93
C ARG A 22 -11.26 8.63 41.40
N VAL A 23 -9.96 8.37 41.56
CA VAL A 23 -8.93 8.95 40.72
C VAL A 23 -9.35 8.65 39.29
N ASP A 24 -9.94 9.64 38.63
CA ASP A 24 -10.19 9.62 37.21
C ASP A 24 -8.83 9.48 36.54
N ARG A 25 -8.45 8.22 36.26
CA ARG A 25 -7.46 7.91 35.25
C ARG A 25 -8.11 8.31 33.94
N GLU A 26 -7.82 9.55 33.54
CA GLU A 26 -7.87 9.97 32.15
C GLU A 26 -7.40 8.78 31.30
N PRO A 27 -8.20 8.30 30.34
CA PRO A 27 -7.68 7.32 29.41
C PRO A 27 -6.50 8.01 28.73
N GLU A 28 -5.30 7.62 29.13
CA GLU A 28 -4.09 7.87 28.39
C GLU A 28 -4.36 7.27 27.02
N VAL A 29 -4.83 8.13 26.12
CA VAL A 29 -4.84 7.88 24.70
C VAL A 29 -3.37 7.65 24.41
N ALA A 30 -2.99 6.37 24.37
CA ALA A 30 -1.72 5.94 23.85
C ALA A 30 -1.71 6.43 22.41
N ILE A 31 -1.17 7.63 22.22
CA ILE A 31 -0.84 8.15 20.91
C ILE A 31 0.14 7.10 20.38
N PRO A 32 -0.16 6.40 19.26
CA PRO A 32 0.86 5.60 18.62
C PRO A 32 1.99 6.56 18.25
N THR A 33 3.08 6.53 19.04
CA THR A 33 4.27 7.38 18.87
C THR A 33 5.05 7.05 17.59
N SER A 34 4.58 6.08 16.80
CA SER A 34 5.09 5.82 15.47
C SER A 34 4.17 6.50 14.45
N PRO A 35 4.67 7.41 13.60
CA PRO A 35 3.99 7.69 12.35
C PRO A 35 3.69 6.36 11.64
N PRO A 36 2.54 6.21 10.97
CA PRO A 36 2.30 5.04 10.13
C PRO A 36 3.46 4.92 9.13
N PRO A 37 3.97 3.70 8.87
CA PRO A 37 5.06 3.52 7.92
C PRO A 37 4.63 4.13 6.58
N VAL A 38 5.38 5.14 6.13
CA VAL A 38 5.16 5.75 4.83
C VAL A 38 5.42 4.66 3.80
N ALA A 39 4.35 4.15 3.18
CA ALA A 39 4.46 3.11 2.17
C ALA A 39 5.31 3.67 1.01
N LYS A 40 6.43 3.02 0.73
CA LYS A 40 7.29 3.41 -0.39
C LYS A 40 6.57 3.05 -1.69
N LEU A 41 6.49 4.01 -2.61
CA LEU A 41 5.98 3.76 -3.95
C LEU A 41 6.86 2.72 -4.65
N ARG A 42 6.22 1.72 -5.26
CA ARG A 42 6.89 0.62 -5.95
C ARG A 42 6.82 0.85 -7.44
N VAL A 43 7.96 1.15 -8.05
CA VAL A 43 8.07 1.45 -9.49
C VAL A 43 8.83 0.32 -10.18
N ALA A 44 8.30 -0.19 -11.27
CA ALA A 44 9.02 -1.12 -12.13
C ALA A 44 9.59 -0.42 -13.36
N LEU A 45 10.87 -0.65 -13.65
CA LEU A 45 11.54 -0.22 -14.87
C LEU A 45 11.86 -1.45 -15.73
N VAL A 46 11.24 -1.53 -16.90
CA VAL A 46 11.47 -2.59 -17.89
C VAL A 46 12.34 -2.05 -19.02
N MET A 47 13.59 -2.50 -19.07
CA MET A 47 14.56 -2.05 -20.06
C MET A 47 14.67 -3.03 -21.23
N LYS A 48 15.11 -2.51 -22.38
CA LYS A 48 15.29 -3.30 -23.60
C LYS A 48 16.43 -4.33 -23.45
N THR A 49 17.56 -3.93 -22.91
CA THR A 49 18.73 -4.79 -22.61
C THR A 49 19.69 -4.06 -21.67
N LEU A 50 20.70 -4.75 -21.13
CA LEU A 50 21.86 -4.14 -20.46
C LEU A 50 23.18 -4.44 -21.18
N THR A 51 23.14 -5.00 -22.40
CA THR A 51 24.37 -5.26 -23.17
C THR A 51 24.96 -4.01 -23.81
N ASN A 52 24.15 -2.95 -23.95
CA ASN A 52 24.57 -1.66 -24.48
C ASN A 52 24.91 -0.69 -23.33
N PRO A 53 26.09 -0.03 -23.34
CA PRO A 53 26.48 0.95 -22.33
C PRO A 53 25.45 2.06 -22.06
N PHE A 54 24.69 2.49 -23.07
CA PHE A 54 23.64 3.50 -22.89
C PHE A 54 22.58 3.06 -21.86
N PHE A 55 22.15 1.80 -21.94
CA PHE A 55 21.15 1.26 -21.01
C PHE A 55 21.73 0.96 -19.63
N ILE A 56 23.02 0.66 -19.53
CA ILE A 56 23.71 0.56 -18.23
C ILE A 56 23.71 1.91 -17.51
N GLU A 57 24.04 3.00 -18.22
CA GLU A 57 24.02 4.34 -17.63
C GLU A 57 22.60 4.80 -17.28
N MET A 58 21.61 4.43 -18.10
CA MET A 58 20.20 4.68 -17.78
C MET A 58 19.76 3.94 -16.50
N GLU A 59 20.16 2.68 -16.29
CA GLU A 59 19.87 1.97 -15.04
C GLU A 59 20.53 2.66 -13.85
N LYS A 60 21.80 3.06 -13.95
CA LYS A 60 22.49 3.81 -12.90
C LYS A 60 21.76 5.09 -12.53
N GLY A 61 21.28 5.83 -13.54
CA GLY A 61 20.43 7.01 -13.33
C GLY A 61 19.14 6.67 -12.59
N ALA A 62 18.48 5.57 -12.95
CA ALA A 62 17.26 5.12 -12.27
C ALA A 62 17.53 4.72 -10.80
N ARG A 63 18.66 4.06 -10.51
CA ARG A 63 19.08 3.71 -9.15
C ARG A 63 19.42 4.93 -8.30
N LYS A 64 19.99 5.97 -8.91
CA LYS A 64 20.18 7.25 -8.24
C LYS A 64 18.83 7.89 -7.86
N ALA A 65 17.88 7.89 -8.79
CA ALA A 65 16.52 8.38 -8.54
C ALA A 65 15.77 7.56 -7.47
N GLU A 66 16.01 6.24 -7.39
CA GLU A 66 15.46 5.38 -6.34
C GLU A 66 15.81 5.91 -4.93
N ILE A 67 17.08 6.28 -4.73
CA ILE A 67 17.60 6.80 -3.47
C ILE A 67 17.07 8.22 -3.22
N GLU A 68 17.15 9.10 -4.22
CA GLU A 68 16.75 10.50 -4.10
C GLU A 68 15.25 10.67 -3.78
N LEU A 69 14.41 9.79 -4.34
CA LEU A 69 12.96 9.83 -4.16
C LEU A 69 12.45 8.89 -3.07
N GLY A 70 13.31 8.04 -2.50
CA GLY A 70 12.94 7.08 -1.45
C GLY A 70 11.93 6.01 -1.89
N ILE A 71 11.90 5.67 -3.17
CA ILE A 71 11.00 4.66 -3.76
C ILE A 71 11.62 3.25 -3.72
N GLU A 72 10.82 2.22 -4.00
CA GLU A 72 11.31 0.87 -4.30
C GLU A 72 11.35 0.69 -5.82
N LEU A 73 12.54 0.46 -6.40
CA LEU A 73 12.69 0.28 -7.85
C LEU A 73 12.97 -1.18 -8.21
N ILE A 74 12.07 -1.76 -8.99
CA ILE A 74 12.22 -3.09 -9.59
C ILE A 74 12.75 -2.92 -11.02
N VAL A 75 14.00 -3.28 -11.28
CA VAL A 75 14.55 -3.27 -12.64
C VAL A 75 14.45 -4.67 -13.26
N LYS A 76 13.90 -4.75 -14.46
CA LYS A 76 13.82 -5.97 -15.28
C LYS A 76 14.30 -5.69 -16.69
N THR A 77 15.02 -6.63 -17.27
CA THR A 77 15.56 -6.51 -18.62
C THR A 77 15.27 -7.76 -19.42
N ALA A 78 15.02 -7.59 -20.72
CA ALA A 78 15.01 -8.72 -21.63
C ALA A 78 16.47 -9.15 -21.94
N ALA A 79 16.66 -10.40 -22.34
CA ALA A 79 17.99 -10.96 -22.58
C ALA A 79 18.71 -10.26 -23.75
N GLN A 80 17.96 -9.85 -24.78
CA GLN A 80 18.49 -9.22 -25.98
C GLN A 80 17.53 -8.13 -26.48
N GLU A 81 18.05 -7.23 -27.31
CA GLU A 81 17.27 -6.12 -27.85
C GLU A 81 16.04 -6.55 -28.65
N THR A 82 16.09 -7.70 -29.30
CA THR A 82 15.02 -8.24 -30.14
C THR A 82 14.06 -9.15 -29.37
N SER A 83 14.29 -9.38 -28.08
CA SER A 83 13.49 -10.27 -27.23
C SER A 83 12.16 -9.63 -26.81
N PHE A 84 11.35 -9.23 -27.78
CA PHE A 84 10.05 -8.58 -27.56
C PHE A 84 9.11 -9.45 -26.73
N GLU A 85 8.95 -10.73 -27.08
CA GLU A 85 8.08 -11.66 -26.37
C GLU A 85 8.48 -11.80 -24.89
N GLN A 86 9.77 -11.80 -24.60
CA GLN A 86 10.28 -11.82 -23.23
C GLN A 86 9.92 -10.53 -22.49
N GLN A 87 10.00 -9.37 -23.15
CA GLN A 87 9.57 -8.10 -22.57
C GLN A 87 8.07 -8.10 -22.26
N VAL A 88 7.24 -8.67 -23.13
CA VAL A 88 5.80 -8.84 -22.87
C VAL A 88 5.58 -9.69 -21.63
N VAL A 89 6.20 -10.87 -21.53
CA VAL A 89 6.07 -11.75 -20.35
C VAL A 89 6.49 -11.04 -19.06
N ILE A 90 7.58 -10.26 -19.09
CA ILE A 90 8.04 -9.46 -17.96
C ILE A 90 6.97 -8.43 -17.56
N VAL A 91 6.40 -7.71 -18.53
CA VAL A 91 5.36 -6.70 -18.27
C VAL A 91 4.10 -7.35 -17.69
N GLU A 92 3.66 -8.47 -18.25
CA GLU A 92 2.49 -9.21 -17.76
C GLU A 92 2.69 -9.69 -16.31
N ASP A 93 3.87 -10.22 -15.97
CA ASP A 93 4.21 -10.60 -14.58
C ASP A 93 4.21 -9.38 -13.64
N LEU A 94 4.76 -8.25 -14.10
CA LEU A 94 4.80 -7.02 -13.32
C LEU A 94 3.40 -6.45 -13.09
N VAL A 95 2.52 -6.50 -14.07
CA VAL A 95 1.15 -5.99 -13.93
C VAL A 95 0.29 -6.91 -13.06
N HIS A 96 0.38 -8.23 -13.24
CA HIS A 96 -0.53 -9.17 -12.59
C HIS A 96 -0.04 -9.70 -11.24
N ASN A 97 1.28 -9.94 -11.09
CA ASN A 97 1.81 -10.66 -9.94
C ASN A 97 2.59 -9.75 -8.98
N LYS A 98 3.31 -8.77 -9.51
CA LYS A 98 4.13 -7.85 -8.71
C LYS A 98 3.37 -6.52 -8.58
N ARG A 99 2.47 -6.39 -7.60
CA ARG A 99 1.74 -5.12 -7.33
C ARG A 99 2.65 -3.89 -7.33
N VAL A 100 2.77 -3.23 -8.48
CA VAL A 100 3.57 -2.02 -8.71
C VAL A 100 2.62 -0.85 -8.91
N ASP A 101 2.99 0.30 -8.36
CA ASP A 101 2.20 1.53 -8.47
C ASP A 101 2.41 2.20 -9.84
N ALA A 102 3.59 2.01 -10.43
CA ALA A 102 3.92 2.51 -11.76
C ALA A 102 4.83 1.54 -12.52
N LEU A 103 4.65 1.52 -13.84
CA LEU A 103 5.49 0.79 -14.80
C LEU A 103 6.09 1.79 -15.79
N VAL A 104 7.42 1.84 -15.85
CA VAL A 104 8.21 2.59 -16.82
C VAL A 104 8.85 1.57 -17.77
N ILE A 105 8.74 1.79 -19.08
CA ILE A 105 9.24 0.84 -20.08
C ILE A 105 10.03 1.56 -21.17
N ALA A 106 11.21 1.01 -21.49
CA ALA A 106 11.91 1.29 -22.73
C ALA A 106 11.51 0.21 -23.75
N PRO A 107 10.57 0.50 -24.67
CA PRO A 107 9.97 -0.52 -25.51
C PRO A 107 10.99 -1.12 -26.49
N ALA A 108 10.98 -2.45 -26.62
CA ALA A 108 11.83 -3.15 -27.58
C ALA A 108 11.42 -2.91 -29.04
N SER A 109 10.15 -2.53 -29.28
CA SER A 109 9.60 -2.18 -30.59
C SER A 109 8.55 -1.06 -30.45
N ALA A 110 8.55 -0.12 -31.39
CA ALA A 110 7.57 0.97 -31.43
C ALA A 110 6.19 0.53 -31.95
N TYR A 111 6.11 -0.56 -32.70
CA TYR A 111 4.87 -1.01 -33.36
C TYR A 111 4.12 -2.08 -32.57
N ARG A 112 4.82 -2.77 -31.68
CA ARG A 112 4.27 -3.82 -30.82
C ARG A 112 4.64 -3.44 -29.40
N ALA A 113 3.77 -2.73 -28.71
CA ALA A 113 3.84 -2.56 -27.27
C ALA A 113 2.68 -3.34 -26.63
N PRO A 114 2.88 -4.00 -25.47
CA PRO A 114 1.79 -4.69 -24.80
C PRO A 114 0.68 -3.68 -24.46
N ARG A 115 -0.57 -4.08 -24.73
CA ARG A 115 -1.74 -3.26 -24.43
C ARG A 115 -1.99 -3.30 -22.93
N ILE A 116 -1.63 -2.22 -22.23
CA ILE A 116 -1.90 -2.08 -20.79
C ILE A 116 -3.33 -1.57 -20.61
N THR A 117 -4.30 -2.49 -20.51
CA THR A 117 -5.66 -2.16 -20.05
C THR A 117 -5.67 -2.23 -18.52
N ARG A 118 -5.78 -1.09 -17.84
CA ARG A 118 -5.83 -1.01 -16.37
C ARG A 118 -6.98 -1.86 -15.81
N GLY A 119 -6.63 -2.83 -14.97
CA GLY A 119 -7.50 -3.45 -13.97
C GLY A 119 -6.74 -3.48 -12.64
N PHE A 120 -6.51 -2.31 -12.04
CA PHE A 120 -6.07 -2.26 -10.65
C PHE A 120 -7.24 -2.75 -9.78
N GLN A 121 -7.14 -3.98 -9.26
CA GLN A 121 -7.94 -4.46 -8.14
C GLN A 121 -7.17 -4.23 -6.83
#